data_AF-A0A6G3WIH4-F1
#
_entry.id   AF-A0A6G3WIH4-F1
#
_cell.length_a   1.000
_cell.length_b   1.000
_cell.length_c   1.000
_cell.angle_alpha   90.00
_cell.angle_beta   90.00
_cell.angle_gamma   90.00
#
_symmetry.space_group_name_H-M   'P 1'
#
loop_
_entity.id
_entity.type
_entity.pdbx_description
1 polymer ?
#
loop_
_entity_poly.entity_id
_entity_poly.type
_entity_poly.pdbx_seq_one_letter_code
_entity_poly.pdbx_strand_id
1 'polypeptide(L)' 'MAHGPRRIETALKSGQSVLVQVTKDPIGHKGARLTSQVSLPGRYLVYVPEGSMTGISRKLPDTERSRLKTILKKIVPE' A
#
# COMPACT_ATOMS: atom_id res chain seq x y z
N MET A 1 23.61 2.66 2.27
CA MET A 1 23.88 1.67 1.20
C MET A 1 22.94 1.98 0.03
N ALA A 2 23.45 1.94 -1.19
CA ALA A 2 22.91 2.63 -2.39
C ALA A 2 21.39 2.48 -2.59
N HIS A 3 20.66 3.59 -2.55
CA HIS A 3 19.20 3.69 -2.74
C HIS A 3 18.87 4.16 -4.17
N GLY A 4 19.48 3.52 -5.18
CA GLY A 4 18.98 3.60 -6.55
C GLY A 4 17.83 2.60 -6.75
N PRO A 5 16.92 2.81 -7.71
CA PRO A 5 15.88 1.82 -8.01
C PRO A 5 16.56 0.49 -8.35
N ARG A 6 16.27 -0.56 -7.56
CA ARG A 6 16.78 -1.91 -7.83
C ARG A 6 16.31 -2.33 -9.21
N ARG A 7 17.25 -2.75 -10.07
CA ARG A 7 16.92 -3.32 -11.38
C ARG A 7 16.03 -4.53 -11.19
N ILE A 8 15.09 -4.75 -12.10
CA ILE A 8 14.12 -5.85 -11.95
C ILE A 8 14.82 -7.21 -12.00
N GLU A 9 15.91 -7.32 -12.78
CA GLU A 9 16.72 -8.54 -12.89
C GLU A 9 17.35 -8.97 -11.55
N THR A 10 17.56 -8.04 -10.61
CA THR A 10 18.12 -8.34 -9.28
C THR A 10 17.04 -8.43 -8.20
N ALA A 11 15.81 -7.98 -8.49
CA ALA A 11 14.70 -7.98 -7.56
C ALA A 11 13.83 -9.24 -7.66
N LEU A 12 13.66 -9.81 -8.87
CA LEU A 12 12.80 -10.98 -9.11
C LEU A 12 13.47 -11.99 -10.06
N LYS A 13 13.06 -13.26 -9.94
CA LYS A 13 13.47 -14.36 -10.83
C LYS A 13 12.27 -14.98 -11.54
N SER A 14 12.48 -15.51 -12.75
CA SER A 14 11.44 -16.25 -13.46
C SER A 14 11.02 -17.49 -12.64
N GLY A 15 9.71 -17.76 -12.59
CA GLY A 15 9.13 -18.84 -11.79
C GLY A 15 8.96 -18.52 -10.30
N GLN A 16 9.39 -17.36 -9.82
CA GLN A 16 9.21 -16.96 -8.43
C GLN A 16 7.74 -16.63 -8.14
N SER A 17 7.13 -17.39 -7.23
CA SER A 17 5.81 -17.05 -6.70
C SER A 17 5.87 -15.83 -5.80
N VAL A 18 4.98 -14.87 -6.03
CA VAL A 18 4.87 -13.63 -5.25
C VAL A 18 3.41 -13.33 -4.95
N LEU A 19 3.13 -12.81 -3.76
CA LEU A 19 1.81 -12.31 -3.40
C LEU A 19 1.54 -11.00 -4.16
N VAL A 20 0.37 -10.91 -4.78
CA VAL A 20 -0.04 -9.75 -5.58
C VAL A 20 -1.51 -9.42 -5.35
N GLN A 21 -1.86 -8.15 -5.55
CA GLN A 21 -3.23 -7.67 -5.59
C GLN A 21 -3.54 -7.08 -6.97
N VAL A 22 -4.74 -7.38 -7.49
CA VAL A 22 -5.25 -6.78 -8.71
C VAL A 22 -5.63 -5.33 -8.45
N THR A 23 -5.08 -4.41 -9.25
CA THR A 23 -5.35 -2.96 -9.17
C THR A 23 -6.23 -2.47 -10.31
N LYS A 24 -6.19 -3.15 -11.46
CA LYS A 24 -7.08 -2.93 -12.60
C LYS A 24 -7.42 -4.26 -13.23
N ASP A 25 -8.68 -4.39 -13.61
CA ASP A 25 -9.18 -5.51 -14.41
C ASP A 25 -8.43 -5.60 -15.76
N PRO A 26 -8.38 -6.80 -16.37
CA PRO A 26 -7.80 -6.97 -17.69
C PRO A 26 -8.53 -6.11 -18.74
N ILE A 27 -7.80 -5.65 -19.75
CA ILE A 27 -8.35 -4.81 -20.82
C ILE A 27 -7.90 -5.37 -22.17
N GLY A 28 -8.86 -5.88 -22.95
CA GLY A 28 -8.59 -6.52 -24.24
C GLY A 28 -7.64 -7.69 -24.09
N HIS A 29 -6.53 -7.68 -24.82
CA HIS A 29 -5.48 -8.71 -24.74
C HIS A 29 -4.47 -8.48 -23.61
N LYS A 30 -4.57 -7.40 -22.84
CA LYS A 30 -3.68 -7.13 -21.70
C LYS A 30 -4.28 -7.76 -20.44
N GLY A 31 -3.49 -8.59 -19.78
CA GLY A 31 -3.82 -9.13 -18.47
C GLY A 31 -4.02 -8.05 -17.40
N ALA A 32 -4.53 -8.46 -16.24
CA ALA A 32 -4.79 -7.57 -15.11
C ALA A 32 -3.53 -6.84 -14.65
N ARG A 33 -3.68 -5.61 -14.16
CA ARG A 33 -2.57 -4.87 -13.55
C ARG A 33 -2.42 -5.27 -12.09
N LEU A 34 -1.22 -5.64 -11.68
CA LEU A 34 -0.93 -6.15 -10.35
C LEU A 34 -0.03 -5.19 -9.55
N THR A 35 -0.07 -5.32 -8.21
CA THR A 35 0.86 -4.70 -7.25
C THR A 35 1.29 -5.73 -6.22
N SER A 36 2.53 -5.65 -5.73
CA SER A 36 2.99 -6.42 -4.55
C SER A 36 2.62 -5.76 -3.22
N GLN A 37 2.22 -4.48 -3.26
CA GLN A 37 1.75 -3.76 -2.07
C GLN A 37 0.26 -4.04 -1.85
N VAL A 38 -0.01 -5.06 -1.04
CA VAL A 38 -1.38 -5.46 -0.68
C VAL A 38 -2.00 -4.42 0.26
N SER A 39 -3.29 -4.16 0.08
CA SER A 39 -4.10 -3.29 0.93
C SER A 39 -5.43 -3.97 1.24
N LEU A 40 -5.81 -3.93 2.52
CA LEU A 40 -7.01 -4.55 3.05
C LEU A 40 -7.96 -3.43 3.53
N PRO A 41 -8.94 -3.03 2.70
CA PRO A 41 -9.91 -2.02 3.07
C PRO A 41 -10.90 -2.57 4.08
N GLY A 42 -10.99 -1.92 5.24
CA GLY A 42 -12.06 -2.11 6.21
C GLY A 42 -13.10 -0.99 6.14
N ARG A 43 -14.04 -1.00 7.08
CA ARG A 43 -15.12 0.01 7.12
C ARG A 43 -14.61 1.44 7.35
N TYR A 44 -13.56 1.60 8.16
CA TYR A 44 -13.08 2.92 8.62
C TYR A 44 -11.59 3.17 8.35
N LEU A 45 -10.85 2.12 7.98
CA LEU A 45 -9.41 2.19 7.74
C LEU A 45 -9.04 1.31 6.55
N VAL A 46 -7.86 1.54 5.99
CA VAL A 46 -7.22 0.63 5.03
C VAL A 46 -5.92 0.18 5.66
N TYR A 47 -5.78 -1.13 5.88
CA TYR A 47 -4.54 -1.69 6.39
C TYR A 47 -3.61 -2.04 5.24
N VAL A 48 -2.36 -1.61 5.32
CA VAL A 48 -1.32 -1.90 4.33
C VAL A 48 -0.16 -2.55 5.08
N PRO A 49 -0.03 -3.89 5.05
CA PRO A 49 1.10 -4.56 5.69
C PRO A 49 2.42 -4.08 5.05
N GLU A 50 3.47 -3.97 5.87
CA GLU A 50 4.80 -3.47 5.45
C GLU A 50 4.79 -2.03 4.89
N GLY A 51 3.68 -1.31 5.00
CA GLY A 51 3.57 0.08 4.60
C GLY A 51 4.19 1.00 5.64
N SER A 52 5.24 1.74 5.27
CA SER A 52 5.91 2.70 6.17
C SER A 52 5.10 3.97 6.47
N MET A 53 3.90 4.12 5.91
CA MET A 53 3.14 5.38 5.97
C MET A 53 1.72 5.18 6.50
N THR A 54 1.47 5.72 7.68
CA THR A 54 0.10 6.00 8.16
C THR A 54 -0.43 7.29 7.53
N GLY A 55 -1.62 7.25 6.94
CA GLY A 55 -2.25 8.41 6.29
C GLY A 55 -3.70 8.60 6.73
N ILE A 56 -4.17 9.85 6.68
CA ILE A 56 -5.58 10.21 6.94
C ILE A 56 -6.16 10.80 5.67
N SER A 57 -7.40 10.42 5.34
CA SER A 57 -8.09 10.87 4.13
C SER A 57 -8.09 12.39 3.99
N ARG A 58 -7.67 12.87 2.82
CA ARG A 58 -7.69 14.30 2.46
C ARG A 58 -9.10 14.87 2.28
N LYS A 59 -10.11 14.01 2.19
CA LYS A 59 -11.52 14.42 2.10
C LYS A 59 -12.11 14.85 3.45
N LEU A 60 -11.41 14.58 4.56
CA LEU A 60 -11.88 14.96 5.90
C LEU A 60 -11.47 16.40 6.25
N PRO A 61 -12.30 17.13 7.00
CA PRO A 61 -11.94 18.43 7.57
C PRO A 61 -10.71 18.34 8.49
N ASP A 62 -9.98 19.45 8.61
CA ASP A 62 -8.72 19.54 9.38
C ASP A 62 -8.89 19.21 10.87
N THR A 63 -10.05 19.55 11.42
CA THR A 63 -10.45 19.21 12.79
C THR A 63 -10.48 17.70 12.99
N GLU A 64 -11.15 16.97 12.10
CA GLU A 64 -11.22 15.51 12.13
C GLU A 64 -9.87 14.85 11.83
N ARG A 65 -9.10 15.41 10.89
CA ARG A 65 -7.73 14.92 10.61
C ARG A 65 -6.84 15.01 11.85
N SER A 66 -6.93 16.11 12.59
CA SER A 66 -6.16 16.32 13.82
C SER A 66 -6.58 15.33 14.91
N ARG A 67 -7.88 15.12 15.11
CA ARG A 67 -8.42 14.14 16.06
C ARG A 67 -7.95 12.72 15.75
N LEU A 68 -8.07 12.29 14.50
CA LEU A 68 -7.65 10.95 14.04
C LEU A 68 -6.14 10.76 14.15
N LYS A 69 -5.33 11.80 13.89
CA LYS A 69 -3.87 11.74 14.05
C LYS A 69 -3.48 11.47 15.51
N THR A 70 -4.17 12.10 16.46
CA THR A 70 -3.97 11.85 17.90
C THR A 70 -4.33 10.43 18.30
N ILE A 71 -5.40 9.86 17.73
CA ILE A 71 -5.79 8.47 17.97
C ILE A 71 -4.74 7.51 17.39
N LEU A 72 -4.33 7.71 16.15
CA LEU A 72 -3.33 6.87 15.48
C LEU A 72 -2.01 6.81 16.25
N LYS A 73 -1.53 7.94 16.77
CA LYS A 73 -0.32 8.00 17.61
C LYS A 73 -0.36 7.13 18.87
N LYS A 74 -1.56 6.81 19.38
CA LYS A 74 -1.71 5.97 20.58
C LYS A 74 -1.77 4.48 20.26
N ILE A 75 -2.16 4.13 19.03
CA ILE A 75 -2.47 2.75 18.64
C ILE A 75 -1.35 2.14 17.80
N VAL A 76 -0.68 2.94 16.98
CA VAL A 76 0.40 2.47 16.10
C VAL A 76 1.70 2.46 16.91
N PRO A 77 2.34 1.29 17.09
CA PRO A 77 3.67 1.19 17.71
C PRO A 77 4.73 1.94 16.90
N GLU A 78 5.83 2.35 17.54
CA GLU A 78 6.99 2.93 16.83
C GLU A 78 7.61 1.96 15.82
#